data_AF-A0A540KAK1-F1
#
_entry.id   AF-A0A540KAK1-F1
#
_cell.length_a   1.000
_cell.length_b   1.000
_cell.length_c   1.000
_cell.angle_alpha   90.00
_cell.angle_beta   90.00
_cell.angle_gamma   90.00
#
_symmetry.space_group_name_H-M   'P 1'
#
loop_
_entity.id
_entity.type
_entity.pdbx_description
1 polymer ?
#
loop_
_entity_poly.entity_id
_entity_poly.type
_entity_poly.pdbx_seq_one_letter_code
_entity_poly.pdbx_strand_id
1 'polypeptide(L)'
;MATKLYVLTIFILLISIAGNAAAAEAQQCPSKSKGECHDKAQSLKLKLIAISSILVTSMIGICLPILSRKVSALQPDKDLFVVVKAFASGVILATGYMHVLPDSFDCLRSECLPESPWRKFPFTTFVAMLSALLAMMVDSFSMSYSRKSFLRRAAAREEDEESAKNNRCPDQLEHFGHGHGIKTEDGLNGKDSQLLKHRVVAQVLELGIVVHSVVIGLSMGASDNPCTMRPLIAAICFHQFFEGMGLGGCILQTEYGSKIKAVMVFFFSTTTPFGIALGIALSNVYSDHSPTALIVVGLLDAASAGLLNYMALVDLLAADFMGRKLQANVKLQTWSYIAVLLGIGGMSLMAKWA
;
A
#
# COMPACT_ATOMS: atom_id res chain seq x y z
N MET A 1 -12.23 16.74 4.03
CA MET A 1 -12.52 17.15 2.65
C MET A 1 -11.25 17.18 1.82
N ALA A 2 -10.17 17.81 2.31
CA ALA A 2 -8.85 17.82 1.67
C ALA A 2 -8.27 16.44 1.30
N THR A 3 -8.43 15.42 2.15
CA THR A 3 -7.91 14.06 1.91
C THR A 3 -8.65 13.32 0.79
N LYS A 4 -9.96 13.55 0.65
CA LYS A 4 -10.77 13.01 -0.46
C LYS A 4 -10.41 13.66 -1.79
N LEU A 5 -10.08 14.95 -1.75
CA LEU A 5 -9.61 15.69 -2.91
C LEU A 5 -8.23 15.18 -3.32
N TYR A 6 -7.29 15.02 -2.39
CA TYR A 6 -5.93 14.53 -2.68
C TYR A 6 -5.88 13.15 -3.35
N VAL A 7 -6.62 12.17 -2.82
CA VAL A 7 -6.67 10.81 -3.41
C VAL A 7 -7.28 10.86 -4.82
N LEU A 8 -8.34 11.64 -5.01
CA LEU A 8 -8.97 11.83 -6.32
C LEU A 8 -8.02 12.57 -7.30
N THR A 9 -7.32 13.61 -6.87
CA THR A 9 -6.39 14.36 -7.71
C THR A 9 -5.18 13.51 -8.10
N ILE A 10 -4.63 12.70 -7.19
CA ILE A 10 -3.53 11.78 -7.49
C ILE A 10 -4.01 10.66 -8.41
N PHE A 11 -5.19 10.09 -8.16
CA PHE A 11 -5.80 9.10 -9.06
C PHE A 11 -6.00 9.66 -10.48
N ILE A 12 -6.48 10.90 -10.60
CA ILE A 12 -6.60 11.61 -11.88
C ILE A 12 -5.23 11.89 -12.51
N LEU A 13 -4.23 12.29 -11.71
CA LEU A 13 -2.87 12.54 -12.19
C LEU A 13 -2.22 11.26 -12.72
N LEU A 14 -2.40 10.14 -12.04
CA LEU A 14 -1.89 8.82 -12.43
C LEU A 14 -2.59 8.31 -13.70
N ILE A 15 -3.91 8.48 -13.79
CA ILE A 15 -4.66 8.21 -15.04
C ILE A 15 -4.15 9.11 -16.18
N SER A 16 -3.83 10.37 -15.90
CA SER A 16 -3.28 11.30 -16.90
C SER A 16 -1.87 10.92 -17.34
N ILE A 17 -1.02 10.45 -16.41
CA ILE A 17 0.34 9.98 -16.71
C ILE A 17 0.28 8.67 -17.52
N ALA A 18 -0.56 7.71 -17.11
CA ALA A 18 -0.76 6.45 -17.84
C ALA A 18 -1.38 6.67 -19.22
N GLY A 19 -2.36 7.58 -19.32
CA GLY A 19 -2.96 7.99 -20.59
C GLY A 19 -1.98 8.68 -21.53
N ASN A 20 -1.12 9.56 -21.01
CA ASN A 20 -0.07 10.21 -21.81
C ASN A 20 1.02 9.22 -22.26
N ALA A 21 1.35 8.22 -21.44
CA ALA A 21 2.27 7.15 -21.85
C ALA A 21 1.69 6.30 -22.99
N ALA A 22 0.36 6.13 -23.04
CA ALA A 22 -0.34 5.44 -24.13
C ALA A 22 -0.47 6.27 -25.43
N ALA A 23 -0.24 7.59 -25.37
CA ALA A 23 -0.33 8.48 -26.53
C ALA A 23 1.03 8.73 -27.24
N ALA A 24 2.14 8.23 -26.70
CA ALA A 24 3.45 8.39 -27.33
C ALA A 24 3.59 7.47 -28.55
N GLU A 25 3.96 8.04 -29.71
CA GLU A 25 4.10 7.32 -30.98
C GLU A 25 4.95 6.06 -30.84
N ALA A 26 4.40 4.96 -31.35
CA ALA A 26 4.97 3.62 -31.30
C ALA A 26 6.19 3.51 -32.22
N GLN A 27 7.37 3.89 -31.73
CA GLN A 27 8.61 3.40 -32.33
C GLN A 27 8.76 1.93 -31.92
N GLN A 28 8.23 1.05 -32.75
CA GLN A 28 8.17 -0.39 -32.49
C GLN A 28 9.58 -0.97 -32.41
N CYS A 29 9.89 -1.48 -31.24
CA CYS A 29 11.07 -2.28 -31.01
C CYS A 29 10.94 -3.60 -31.79
N PRO A 30 11.97 -4.06 -32.53
CA PRO A 30 11.88 -5.29 -33.30
C PRO A 30 11.69 -6.48 -32.34
N SER A 31 10.52 -7.11 -32.37
CA SER A 31 10.24 -8.30 -31.56
C SER A 31 11.04 -9.49 -32.07
N LYS A 32 11.91 -10.04 -31.22
CA LYS A 32 12.53 -11.34 -31.47
C LYS A 32 11.42 -12.40 -31.47
N SER A 33 11.09 -12.92 -32.66
CA SER A 33 10.35 -14.15 -32.94
C SER A 33 9.00 -14.33 -32.22
N LYS A 34 7.89 -14.29 -32.98
CA LYS A 34 6.56 -14.76 -32.56
C LYS A 34 6.63 -16.27 -32.25
N GLY A 35 6.99 -16.62 -31.03
CA GLY A 35 6.94 -18.01 -30.54
C GLY A 35 5.51 -18.50 -30.28
N GLU A 36 5.36 -19.79 -29.99
CA GLU A 36 4.10 -20.49 -29.68
C GLU A 36 3.29 -19.87 -28.51
N CYS A 37 3.90 -18.96 -27.74
CA CYS A 37 3.31 -18.32 -26.57
C CYS A 37 2.57 -17.00 -26.88
N HIS A 38 2.18 -16.69 -28.12
CA HIS A 38 1.36 -15.52 -28.45
C HIS A 38 -0.02 -15.94 -29.00
N ASP A 39 -1.07 -15.78 -28.18
CA ASP A 39 -2.45 -16.09 -28.57
C ASP A 39 -3.42 -15.06 -27.95
N LYS A 40 -3.93 -14.16 -28.79
CA LYS A 40 -4.86 -13.10 -28.38
C LYS A 40 -6.18 -13.65 -27.81
N ALA A 41 -6.71 -14.72 -28.40
CA ALA A 41 -7.99 -15.28 -27.98
C ALA A 41 -7.87 -15.99 -26.63
N GLN A 42 -6.76 -16.71 -26.41
CA GLN A 42 -6.46 -17.31 -25.11
C GLN A 42 -6.11 -16.25 -24.07
N SER A 43 -5.32 -15.23 -24.41
CA SER A 43 -5.01 -14.11 -23.53
C SER A 43 -6.27 -13.38 -23.08
N LEU A 44 -7.23 -13.11 -23.98
CA LEU A 44 -8.50 -12.47 -23.58
C LEU A 44 -9.27 -13.30 -22.55
N LYS A 45 -9.34 -14.62 -22.71
CA LYS A 45 -9.97 -15.51 -21.72
C LYS A 45 -9.25 -15.42 -20.36
N LEU A 46 -7.91 -15.42 -20.37
CA LEU A 46 -7.13 -15.28 -19.14
C LEU A 46 -7.32 -13.91 -18.48
N LYS A 47 -7.42 -12.81 -19.25
CA LYS A 47 -7.70 -11.46 -18.72
C LYS A 47 -9.05 -11.39 -18.01
N LEU A 48 -10.09 -12.02 -18.56
CA LEU A 48 -11.42 -12.08 -17.93
C LEU A 48 -11.43 -12.94 -16.65
N ILE A 49 -10.69 -14.06 -16.66
CA ILE A 49 -10.48 -14.88 -15.47
C ILE A 49 -9.75 -14.07 -14.40
N ALA A 50 -8.69 -13.35 -14.78
CA ALA A 50 -7.91 -12.50 -13.89
C ALA A 50 -8.75 -11.42 -13.21
N ILE A 51 -9.56 -10.67 -13.99
CA ILE A 51 -10.48 -9.66 -13.46
C ILE A 51 -11.37 -10.26 -12.35
N SER A 52 -11.96 -11.42 -12.63
CA SER A 52 -12.89 -12.07 -11.72
C SER A 52 -12.18 -12.63 -10.47
N SER A 53 -11.06 -13.34 -10.65
CA SER A 53 -10.33 -13.97 -9.56
C SER A 53 -9.68 -12.94 -8.65
N ILE A 54 -9.04 -11.90 -9.20
CA ILE A 54 -8.38 -10.83 -8.43
C ILE A 54 -9.42 -10.03 -7.64
N LEU A 55 -10.57 -9.70 -8.23
CA LEU A 55 -11.64 -9.00 -7.52
C LEU A 55 -12.11 -9.82 -6.30
N VAL A 56 -12.37 -11.11 -6.48
CA VAL A 56 -12.81 -12.00 -5.40
C VAL A 56 -11.74 -12.13 -4.32
N THR A 57 -10.49 -12.42 -4.68
CA THR A 57 -9.42 -12.58 -3.69
C THR A 57 -9.13 -11.28 -2.94
N SER A 58 -9.16 -10.13 -3.62
CA SER A 58 -9.00 -8.80 -3.01
C SER A 58 -10.09 -8.53 -1.98
N MET A 59 -11.36 -8.75 -2.36
CA MET A 59 -12.52 -8.54 -1.48
C MET A 59 -12.42 -9.40 -0.22
N ILE A 60 -12.07 -10.69 -0.38
CA ILE A 60 -11.90 -11.58 0.77
C ILE A 60 -10.72 -11.10 1.64
N GLY A 61 -9.56 -10.83 1.02
CA GLY A 61 -8.35 -10.39 1.73
C GLY A 61 -8.58 -9.15 2.59
N ILE A 62 -9.17 -8.09 2.03
CA ILE A 62 -9.41 -6.85 2.78
C ILE A 62 -10.55 -6.94 3.79
N CYS A 63 -11.59 -7.74 3.51
CA CYS A 63 -12.72 -7.86 4.41
C CYS A 63 -12.43 -8.77 5.60
N LEU A 64 -11.55 -9.77 5.47
CA LEU A 64 -11.24 -10.73 6.54
C LEU A 64 -10.81 -10.04 7.85
N PRO A 65 -9.82 -9.12 7.88
CA PRO A 65 -9.46 -8.38 9.09
C PRO A 65 -10.58 -7.45 9.56
N ILE A 66 -11.30 -6.78 8.65
CA ILE A 66 -12.36 -5.83 9.03
C ILE A 66 -13.51 -6.55 9.74
N LEU A 67 -13.85 -7.76 9.28
CA LEU A 67 -14.88 -8.62 9.85
C LEU A 67 -14.37 -9.48 11.00
N SER A 68 -13.08 -9.43 11.32
CA SER A 68 -12.46 -10.33 12.31
C SER A 68 -13.01 -10.14 13.72
N ARG A 69 -13.55 -8.95 14.05
CA ARG A 69 -14.28 -8.72 15.32
C ARG A 69 -15.52 -9.61 15.48
N LYS A 70 -16.09 -10.13 14.37
CA LYS A 70 -17.22 -11.06 14.38
C LYS A 70 -16.80 -12.53 14.50
N VAL A 71 -15.54 -12.85 14.26
CA VAL A 71 -15.00 -14.22 14.29
C VAL A 71 -14.09 -14.39 15.50
N SER A 72 -14.52 -15.20 16.48
CA SER A 72 -13.83 -15.41 17.77
C SER A 72 -12.32 -15.72 17.64
N ALA A 73 -11.93 -16.52 16.64
CA ALA A 73 -10.54 -16.93 16.43
C ALA A 73 -9.63 -15.83 15.82
N LEU A 74 -10.20 -14.87 15.08
CA LEU A 74 -9.46 -13.82 14.35
C LEU A 74 -9.57 -12.44 15.02
N GLN A 75 -10.10 -12.37 16.24
CA GLN A 75 -10.18 -11.13 16.98
C GLN A 75 -8.78 -10.47 17.07
N PRO A 76 -8.67 -9.13 16.92
CA PRO A 76 -7.38 -8.44 16.88
C PRO A 76 -6.48 -8.69 18.10
N ASP A 77 -7.09 -8.98 19.25
CA ASP A 77 -6.40 -9.25 20.50
C ASP A 77 -5.84 -10.68 20.59
N LYS A 78 -6.17 -11.57 19.65
CA LYS A 78 -5.70 -12.96 19.64
C LYS A 78 -4.32 -13.10 18.99
N ASP A 79 -3.57 -14.10 19.42
CA ASP A 79 -2.22 -14.38 18.93
C ASP A 79 -2.23 -14.82 17.47
N LEU A 80 -3.27 -15.53 17.03
CA LEU A 80 -3.44 -15.95 15.63
C LEU A 80 -3.50 -14.76 14.67
N PHE A 81 -4.22 -13.69 15.03
CA PHE A 81 -4.31 -12.48 14.21
C PHE A 81 -2.93 -11.84 13.99
N VAL A 82 -2.11 -11.80 15.03
CA VAL A 82 -0.75 -11.27 14.99
C VAL A 82 0.14 -12.11 14.07
N VAL A 83 0.07 -13.44 14.18
CA VAL A 83 0.87 -14.35 13.34
C VAL A 83 0.46 -14.25 11.87
N VAL A 84 -0.84 -14.18 11.57
CA VAL A 84 -1.35 -13.98 10.20
C VAL A 84 -0.93 -12.62 9.64
N LYS A 85 -0.98 -11.56 10.45
CA LYS A 85 -0.51 -10.22 10.05
C LYS A 85 0.98 -10.25 9.73
N ALA A 86 1.80 -10.90 10.56
CA ALA A 86 3.24 -11.04 10.34
C ALA A 86 3.56 -11.83 9.04
N PHE A 87 2.81 -12.91 8.77
CA PHE A 87 2.89 -13.62 7.49
C PHE A 87 2.58 -12.69 6.30
N ALA A 88 1.48 -11.93 6.38
CA ALA A 88 1.09 -10.99 5.34
C ALA A 88 2.17 -9.93 5.09
N SER A 89 2.77 -9.36 6.15
CA SER A 89 3.89 -8.42 6.02
C SER A 89 5.11 -9.03 5.33
N GLY A 90 5.40 -10.30 5.58
CA GLY A 90 6.45 -11.04 4.86
C GLY A 90 6.14 -11.22 3.37
N VAL A 91 4.87 -11.51 3.02
CA VAL A 91 4.43 -11.57 1.62
C VAL A 91 4.61 -10.21 0.93
N ILE A 92 4.14 -9.11 1.55
CA ILE A 92 4.25 -7.75 1.00
C ILE A 92 5.72 -7.36 0.76
N LEU A 93 6.60 -7.67 1.73
CA LEU A 93 8.03 -7.41 1.60
C LEU A 93 8.63 -8.16 0.39
N ALA A 94 8.26 -9.43 0.23
CA ALA A 94 8.72 -10.23 -0.89
C ALA A 94 8.07 -9.81 -2.22
N THR A 95 6.83 -9.30 -2.24
CA THR A 95 6.24 -8.70 -3.44
C THR A 95 7.13 -7.56 -3.94
N GLY A 96 7.50 -6.63 -3.06
CA GLY A 96 8.37 -5.50 -3.40
C GLY A 96 9.70 -5.94 -4.01
N TYR A 97 10.38 -6.92 -3.40
CA TYR A 97 11.72 -7.36 -3.85
C TYR A 97 11.74 -8.39 -4.99
N MET A 98 10.79 -9.31 -5.04
CA MET A 98 10.84 -10.49 -5.93
C MET A 98 9.88 -10.39 -7.11
N HIS A 99 8.90 -9.48 -7.06
CA HIS A 99 7.95 -9.29 -8.15
C HIS A 99 8.11 -7.92 -8.79
N VAL A 100 7.92 -6.85 -8.02
CA VAL A 100 7.84 -5.48 -8.57
C VAL A 100 9.21 -4.95 -8.99
N LEU A 101 10.24 -5.18 -8.18
CA LEU A 101 11.59 -4.69 -8.47
C LEU A 101 12.21 -5.36 -9.71
N PRO A 102 12.11 -6.69 -9.92
CA PRO A 102 12.53 -7.34 -11.17
C PRO A 102 11.78 -6.83 -12.40
N ASP A 103 10.46 -6.65 -12.34
CA ASP A 103 9.66 -6.14 -13.47
C ASP A 103 10.16 -4.75 -13.92
N SER A 104 10.53 -3.89 -12.95
CA SER A 104 11.17 -2.61 -13.23
C SER A 104 12.51 -2.76 -13.94
N PHE A 105 13.35 -3.71 -13.52
CA PHE A 105 14.62 -3.97 -14.18
C PHE A 105 14.43 -4.44 -15.62
N ASP A 106 13.49 -5.35 -15.86
CA ASP A 106 13.20 -5.88 -17.20
C ASP A 106 12.70 -4.78 -18.15
N CYS A 107 11.90 -3.84 -17.62
CA CYS A 107 11.47 -2.68 -18.38
C CYS A 107 12.61 -1.70 -18.67
N LEU A 108 13.35 -1.25 -17.65
CA LEU A 108 14.37 -0.19 -17.78
C LEU A 108 15.68 -0.67 -18.40
N ARG A 109 15.95 -1.98 -18.42
CA ARG A 109 17.15 -2.57 -19.06
C ARG A 109 16.86 -3.27 -20.37
N SER A 110 15.64 -3.17 -20.88
CA SER A 110 15.24 -3.73 -22.17
C SER A 110 16.18 -3.31 -23.31
N GLU A 111 16.40 -4.23 -24.25
CA GLU A 111 17.16 -3.98 -25.49
C GLU A 111 16.53 -2.85 -26.34
N CYS A 112 15.25 -2.55 -26.09
CA CYS A 112 14.49 -1.48 -26.74
C CYS A 112 14.90 -0.07 -26.33
N LEU A 113 15.71 0.06 -25.27
CA LEU A 113 16.18 1.34 -24.77
C LEU A 113 17.65 1.58 -25.14
N PRO A 114 18.04 2.83 -25.45
CA PRO A 114 19.44 3.16 -25.71
C PRO A 114 20.30 2.82 -24.49
N GLU A 115 21.52 2.34 -24.74
CA GLU A 115 22.41 1.85 -23.69
C GLU A 115 22.71 2.93 -22.63
N SER A 116 22.89 4.16 -23.07
CA SER A 116 22.99 5.34 -22.20
C SER A 116 21.70 6.16 -22.26
N PRO A 117 21.10 6.55 -21.12
CA PRO A 117 21.55 6.30 -19.75
C PRO A 117 21.00 4.99 -19.14
N TRP A 118 20.00 4.36 -19.77
CA TRP A 118 19.12 3.35 -19.16
C TRP A 118 19.81 2.07 -18.68
N ARG A 119 20.79 1.55 -19.43
CA ARG A 119 21.53 0.34 -19.03
C ARG A 119 22.77 0.63 -18.18
N LYS A 120 23.29 1.86 -18.24
CA LYS A 120 24.49 2.30 -17.50
C LYS A 120 24.19 2.76 -16.07
N PHE A 121 23.09 3.45 -15.85
CA PHE A 121 22.70 3.93 -14.53
C PHE A 121 21.57 3.06 -13.94
N PRO A 122 21.66 2.62 -12.67
CA PRO A 122 20.65 1.74 -12.08
C PRO A 122 19.41 2.54 -11.62
N PHE A 123 18.61 3.00 -12.59
CA PHE A 123 17.40 3.80 -12.34
C PHE A 123 16.41 3.09 -11.43
N THR A 124 16.21 1.77 -11.61
CA THR A 124 15.32 0.96 -10.77
C THR A 124 15.61 1.13 -9.29
N THR A 125 16.85 0.87 -8.86
CA THR A 125 17.20 0.98 -7.43
C THR A 125 17.26 2.42 -6.95
N PHE A 126 17.67 3.35 -7.82
CA PHE A 126 17.69 4.78 -7.48
C PHE A 126 16.29 5.31 -7.18
N VAL A 127 15.32 5.01 -8.04
CA VAL A 127 13.92 5.45 -7.88
C VAL A 127 13.25 4.72 -6.72
N ALA A 128 13.50 3.42 -6.53
CA ALA A 128 13.01 2.68 -5.37
C ALA A 128 13.50 3.28 -4.04
N MET A 129 14.80 3.60 -3.95
CA MET A 129 15.38 4.26 -2.78
C MET A 129 14.77 5.65 -2.54
N LEU A 130 14.63 6.46 -3.60
CA LEU A 130 14.03 7.79 -3.51
C LEU A 130 12.57 7.71 -3.05
N SER A 131 11.80 6.76 -3.59
CA SER A 131 10.41 6.52 -3.22
C SER A 131 10.27 6.12 -1.75
N ALA A 132 11.10 5.20 -1.26
CA ALA A 132 11.12 4.80 0.14
C ALA A 132 11.43 5.99 1.08
N LEU A 133 12.39 6.83 0.71
CA LEU A 133 12.72 8.04 1.48
C LEU A 133 11.57 9.06 1.46
N LEU A 134 10.92 9.25 0.32
CA LEU A 134 9.77 10.15 0.20
C LEU A 134 8.58 9.65 1.03
N ALA A 135 8.32 8.33 1.05
CA ALA A 135 7.31 7.73 1.90
C ALA A 135 7.58 8.03 3.38
N MET A 136 8.81 7.79 3.84
CA MET A 136 9.24 8.14 5.19
C MET A 136 9.10 9.64 5.51
N MET A 137 9.45 10.51 4.56
CA MET A 137 9.27 11.96 4.72
C MET A 137 7.80 12.30 4.89
N VAL A 138 6.92 11.76 4.05
CA VAL A 138 5.47 11.98 4.14
C VAL A 138 4.95 11.53 5.50
N ASP A 139 5.32 10.35 5.98
CA ASP A 139 4.90 9.86 7.29
C ASP A 139 5.41 10.75 8.43
N SER A 140 6.69 11.10 8.40
CA SER A 140 7.33 11.93 9.43
C SER A 140 6.73 13.34 9.48
N PHE A 141 6.55 13.99 8.33
CA PHE A 141 5.94 15.32 8.27
C PHE A 141 4.46 15.25 8.65
N SER A 142 3.71 14.28 8.15
CA SER A 142 2.30 14.08 8.51
C SER A 142 2.11 13.90 10.02
N MET A 143 3.00 13.13 10.65
CA MET A 143 3.07 12.97 12.10
C MET A 143 3.35 14.29 12.82
N SER A 144 4.34 15.06 12.35
CA SER A 144 4.75 16.33 12.95
C SER A 144 3.64 17.39 12.88
N TYR A 145 3.02 17.56 11.71
CA TYR A 145 1.88 18.46 11.53
C TYR A 145 0.66 18.03 12.35
N SER A 146 0.38 16.72 12.39
CA SER A 146 -0.73 16.17 13.19
C SER A 146 -0.50 16.40 14.69
N ARG A 147 0.72 16.18 15.18
CA ARG A 147 1.10 16.45 16.57
C ARG A 147 0.99 17.93 16.92
N LYS A 148 1.51 18.83 16.07
CA LYS A 148 1.47 20.28 16.31
C LYS A 148 0.05 20.84 16.28
N SER A 149 -0.79 20.39 15.34
CA SER A 149 -2.19 20.80 15.27
C SER A 149 -3.02 20.28 16.44
N PHE A 150 -2.73 19.07 16.94
CA PHE A 150 -3.34 18.54 18.14
C PHE A 150 -2.94 19.34 19.39
N LEU A 151 -1.63 19.59 19.61
CA LEU A 151 -1.15 20.39 20.75
C LEU A 151 -1.76 21.80 20.76
N ARG A 152 -1.88 22.43 19.59
CA ARG A 152 -2.59 23.73 19.46
C ARG A 152 -4.06 23.65 19.86
N ARG A 153 -4.75 22.56 19.51
CA ARG A 153 -6.16 22.35 19.89
C ARG A 153 -6.32 22.04 21.38
N ALA A 154 -5.34 21.37 21.98
CA ALA A 154 -5.32 21.13 23.41
C ALA A 154 -5.13 22.44 24.19
N ALA A 155 -4.13 23.25 23.81
CA ALA A 155 -3.89 24.57 24.42
C ALA A 155 -5.10 25.50 24.29
N ALA A 156 -5.75 25.56 23.12
CA ALA A 156 -6.94 26.38 22.92
C ALA A 156 -8.14 25.92 23.78
N ARG A 157 -8.26 24.62 24.09
CA ARG A 157 -9.31 24.11 24.99
C ARG A 157 -9.05 24.46 26.44
N GLU A 158 -7.79 24.48 26.86
CA GLU A 158 -7.42 24.92 28.21
C GLU A 158 -7.70 26.42 28.40
N GLU A 159 -7.38 27.24 27.40
CA GLU A 159 -7.70 28.69 27.41
C GLU A 159 -9.23 28.95 27.46
N ASP A 160 -10.03 28.18 26.71
CA ASP A 160 -11.50 28.29 26.73
C ASP A 160 -12.10 27.84 28.08
N GLU A 161 -11.56 26.79 28.71
CA GLU A 161 -12.02 26.34 30.04
C GLU A 161 -11.64 27.31 31.16
N GLU A 162 -10.46 27.95 31.08
CA GLU A 162 -10.01 28.96 32.03
C GLU A 162 -10.84 30.26 31.90
N SER A 163 -11.11 30.69 30.66
CA SER A 163 -11.99 31.84 30.36
C SER A 163 -13.44 31.60 30.82
N ALA A 164 -13.96 30.38 30.65
CA ALA A 164 -15.28 29.99 31.14
C ALA A 164 -15.38 29.92 32.68
N LYS A 165 -14.26 29.72 33.39
CA LYS A 165 -14.21 29.79 34.86
C LYS A 165 -14.16 31.23 35.37
N ASN A 166 -13.43 32.12 34.69
CA ASN A 166 -13.34 33.53 35.08
C ASN A 166 -14.64 34.34 34.84
N ASN A 167 -15.57 33.86 34.02
CA ASN A 167 -16.88 34.49 33.81
C ASN A 167 -17.98 34.05 34.81
N ARG A 168 -17.64 33.28 35.86
CA ARG A 168 -18.53 33.09 37.00
C ARG A 168 -18.18 34.10 38.10
N CYS A 169 -19.13 34.99 38.39
CA CYS A 169 -19.04 36.02 39.42
C CYS A 169 -18.55 35.43 40.77
N PRO A 170 -17.65 36.12 41.50
CA PRO A 170 -17.10 35.62 42.75
C PRO A 170 -18.03 35.96 43.91
N ASP A 171 -18.38 34.97 44.74
CA ASP A 171 -18.73 35.26 46.12
C ASP A 171 -18.04 34.23 47.05
N GLN A 172 -17.35 34.78 48.04
CA GLN A 172 -16.70 34.19 49.23
C GLN A 172 -15.45 33.30 49.11
N LEU A 173 -14.33 33.93 49.50
CA LEU A 173 -13.48 33.65 50.68
C LEU A 173 -12.64 32.35 50.75
N GLU A 174 -11.32 32.56 50.60
CA GLU A 174 -10.14 31.90 51.20
C GLU A 174 -9.97 30.37 51.16
N HIS A 175 -8.94 29.91 50.42
CA HIS A 175 -7.77 29.26 51.02
C HIS A 175 -6.59 29.18 50.04
N PHE A 176 -5.42 29.63 50.50
CA PHE A 176 -4.10 29.37 49.92
C PHE A 176 -3.84 27.86 49.74
N GLY A 177 -3.31 27.46 48.59
CA GLY A 177 -2.79 26.11 48.35
C GLY A 177 -2.13 25.97 46.99
N HIS A 178 -0.81 26.23 46.92
CA HIS A 178 0.03 25.81 45.80
C HIS A 178 -0.06 24.30 45.63
N GLY A 179 -0.60 23.86 44.49
CA GLY A 179 -0.56 22.47 44.05
C GLY A 179 -0.18 22.42 42.58
N HIS A 180 1.13 22.30 42.30
CA HIS A 180 1.63 21.77 41.03
C HIS A 180 1.17 20.32 40.90
N GLY A 181 -0.08 20.13 40.52
CA GLY A 181 -0.61 18.85 40.05
C GLY A 181 -0.37 18.76 38.56
N ILE A 182 0.87 18.47 38.15
CA ILE A 182 1.12 17.80 36.87
C ILE A 182 0.37 16.47 36.97
N LYS A 183 -0.92 16.47 36.63
CA LYS A 183 -1.64 15.25 36.29
C LYS A 183 -1.01 14.80 34.99
N THR A 184 -0.01 13.94 35.11
CA THR A 184 0.58 13.09 34.08
C THR A 184 -0.22 13.11 32.78
N GLU A 185 0.24 13.95 31.85
CA GLU A 185 -0.25 14.16 30.48
C GLU A 185 -0.10 12.91 29.59
N ASP A 186 0.02 11.70 30.14
CA ASP A 186 0.36 10.48 29.38
C ASP A 186 -0.87 9.61 29.05
N GLY A 187 -1.98 9.73 29.79
CA GLY A 187 -3.10 8.78 29.70
C GLY A 187 -4.10 9.04 28.57
N LEU A 188 -4.48 10.31 28.35
CA LEU A 188 -5.46 10.71 27.33
C LEU A 188 -4.80 11.13 26.01
N ASN A 189 -3.51 11.46 26.06
CA ASN A 189 -2.70 12.04 24.98
C ASN A 189 -2.17 10.97 24.00
N GLY A 190 -2.00 9.72 24.46
CA GLY A 190 -1.46 8.63 23.66
C GLY A 190 -2.45 8.05 22.63
N LYS A 191 -3.75 7.96 22.96
CA LYS A 191 -4.75 7.29 22.11
C LYS A 191 -5.01 8.04 20.81
N ASP A 192 -5.26 9.35 20.86
CA ASP A 192 -5.55 10.14 19.66
C ASP A 192 -4.34 10.26 18.73
N SER A 193 -3.13 10.38 19.29
CA SER A 193 -1.88 10.35 18.52
C SER A 193 -1.67 9.00 17.82
N GLN A 194 -1.96 7.89 18.50
CA GLN A 194 -1.90 6.54 17.91
C GLN A 194 -2.97 6.33 16.83
N LEU A 195 -4.19 6.85 17.02
CA LEU A 195 -5.22 6.79 15.98
C LEU A 195 -4.84 7.59 14.73
N LEU A 196 -4.24 8.77 14.90
CA LEU A 196 -3.72 9.56 13.78
C LEU A 196 -2.60 8.82 13.04
N LYS A 197 -1.68 8.18 13.76
CA LYS A 197 -0.64 7.31 13.17
C LYS A 197 -1.23 6.23 12.26
N HIS A 198 -2.16 5.44 12.79
CA HIS A 198 -2.79 4.38 12.01
C HIS A 198 -3.50 4.91 10.77
N ARG A 199 -4.09 6.11 10.85
CA ARG A 199 -4.79 6.75 9.72
C ARG A 199 -3.82 7.17 8.60
N VAL A 200 -2.69 7.78 8.95
CA VAL A 200 -1.68 8.20 7.98
C VAL A 200 -1.10 6.96 7.30
N VAL A 201 -0.68 5.97 8.09
CA VAL A 201 -0.14 4.69 7.57
C VAL A 201 -1.15 4.02 6.64
N ALA A 202 -2.42 3.90 7.04
CA ALA A 202 -3.45 3.29 6.19
C ALA A 202 -3.66 4.05 4.87
N GLN A 203 -3.53 5.38 4.86
CA GLN A 203 -3.71 6.21 3.67
C GLN A 203 -2.49 6.17 2.74
N VAL A 204 -1.28 6.21 3.29
CA VAL A 204 -0.03 6.06 2.51
C VAL A 204 0.03 4.66 1.89
N LEU A 205 -0.35 3.65 2.66
CA LEU A 205 -0.48 2.27 2.20
C LEU A 205 -1.50 2.14 1.06
N GLU A 206 -2.71 2.64 1.26
CA GLU A 206 -3.76 2.60 0.23
C GLU A 206 -3.31 3.32 -1.06
N LEU A 207 -2.65 4.48 -0.94
CA LEU A 207 -2.14 5.22 -2.09
C LEU A 207 -1.09 4.41 -2.87
N GLY A 208 -0.14 3.78 -2.17
CA GLY A 208 0.89 2.97 -2.79
C GLY A 208 0.35 1.76 -3.53
N ILE A 209 -0.59 1.05 -2.89
CA ILE A 209 -1.26 -0.09 -3.50
C ILE A 209 -2.03 0.36 -4.75
N VAL A 210 -2.76 1.47 -4.71
CA VAL A 210 -3.55 1.95 -5.85
C VAL A 210 -2.66 2.26 -7.06
N VAL A 211 -1.54 2.96 -6.86
CA VAL A 211 -0.60 3.29 -7.96
C VAL A 211 -0.10 2.03 -8.65
N HIS A 212 0.38 1.08 -7.85
CA HIS A 212 0.93 -0.19 -8.34
C HIS A 212 -0.11 -1.06 -9.05
N SER A 213 -1.30 -1.15 -8.45
CA SER A 213 -2.41 -1.97 -8.92
C SER A 213 -2.90 -1.53 -10.31
N VAL A 214 -2.91 -0.22 -10.59
CA VAL A 214 -3.26 0.29 -11.94
C VAL A 214 -2.20 -0.12 -12.95
N VAL A 215 -0.92 0.02 -12.62
CA VAL A 215 0.20 -0.26 -13.54
C VAL A 215 0.24 -1.74 -13.90
N ILE A 216 0.22 -2.65 -12.90
CA ILE A 216 0.17 -4.09 -13.16
C ILE A 216 -1.07 -4.44 -13.98
N GLY A 217 -2.22 -3.89 -13.61
CA GLY A 217 -3.48 -4.16 -14.31
C GLY A 217 -3.38 -3.75 -15.78
N LEU A 218 -2.90 -2.54 -16.07
CA LEU A 218 -2.73 -2.03 -17.43
C LEU A 218 -1.80 -2.94 -18.25
N SER A 219 -0.62 -3.29 -17.72
CA SER A 219 0.36 -4.16 -18.37
C SER A 219 -0.21 -5.55 -18.65
N MET A 220 -0.89 -6.18 -17.68
CA MET A 220 -1.55 -7.46 -17.87
C MET A 220 -2.70 -7.39 -18.90
N GLY A 221 -3.48 -6.30 -18.89
CA GLY A 221 -4.56 -6.07 -19.83
C GLY A 221 -4.07 -5.89 -21.27
N ALA A 222 -2.89 -5.30 -21.45
CA ALA A 222 -2.25 -5.10 -22.74
C ALA A 222 -1.52 -6.36 -23.26
N SER A 223 -1.02 -7.24 -22.38
CA SER A 223 -0.21 -8.40 -22.76
C SER A 223 -0.96 -9.47 -23.57
N ASP A 224 -0.33 -10.02 -24.60
CA ASP A 224 -0.87 -11.10 -25.45
C ASP A 224 -0.10 -12.43 -25.29
N ASN A 225 0.57 -12.64 -24.16
CA ASN A 225 1.38 -13.84 -23.88
C ASN A 225 0.73 -14.74 -22.80
N PRO A 226 -0.09 -15.74 -23.17
CA PRO A 226 -0.73 -16.63 -22.18
C PRO A 226 0.25 -17.44 -21.31
N CYS A 227 1.49 -17.66 -21.75
CA CYS A 227 2.46 -18.46 -21.00
C CYS A 227 2.93 -17.73 -19.73
N THR A 228 3.16 -16.42 -19.81
CA THR A 228 3.51 -15.58 -18.65
C THR A 228 2.28 -15.18 -17.84
N MET A 229 1.13 -15.00 -18.50
CA MET A 229 -0.11 -14.58 -17.81
C MET A 229 -0.63 -15.61 -16.81
N ARG A 230 -0.58 -16.91 -17.11
CA ARG A 230 -1.13 -17.96 -16.22
C ARG A 230 -0.52 -17.93 -14.82
N PRO A 231 0.81 -18.04 -14.66
CA PRO A 231 1.43 -17.98 -13.34
C PRO A 231 1.33 -16.59 -12.72
N LEU A 232 1.39 -15.52 -13.53
CA LEU A 232 1.23 -14.15 -13.05
C LEU A 232 -0.15 -13.92 -12.39
N ILE A 233 -1.23 -14.46 -12.95
CA ILE A 233 -2.58 -14.38 -12.33
C ILE A 233 -2.59 -15.05 -10.95
N ALA A 234 -1.96 -16.22 -10.82
CA ALA A 234 -1.87 -16.91 -9.54
C ALA A 234 -1.05 -16.11 -8.51
N ALA A 235 0.09 -15.57 -8.94
CA ALA A 235 0.94 -14.73 -8.10
C ALA A 235 0.20 -13.46 -7.63
N ILE A 236 -0.51 -12.77 -8.53
CA ILE A 236 -1.33 -11.58 -8.21
C ILE A 236 -2.45 -11.94 -7.26
N CYS A 237 -3.23 -12.98 -7.52
CA CYS A 237 -4.30 -13.39 -6.62
C CYS A 237 -3.80 -13.66 -5.19
N PHE A 238 -2.63 -14.28 -5.06
CA PHE A 238 -2.04 -14.59 -3.75
C PHE A 238 -1.50 -13.34 -3.07
N HIS A 239 -0.64 -12.53 -3.70
CA HIS A 239 -0.10 -11.34 -3.01
C HIS A 239 -1.19 -10.31 -2.74
N GLN A 240 -2.13 -10.11 -3.67
CA GLN A 240 -3.26 -9.19 -3.50
C GLN A 240 -4.15 -9.60 -2.31
N PHE A 241 -4.34 -10.90 -2.08
CA PHE A 241 -5.06 -11.37 -0.90
C PHE A 241 -4.37 -10.96 0.41
N PHE A 242 -3.06 -11.17 0.52
CA PHE A 242 -2.28 -10.85 1.72
C PHE A 242 -2.04 -9.34 1.89
N GLU A 243 -1.85 -8.59 0.81
CA GLU A 243 -1.86 -7.12 0.79
C GLU A 243 -3.18 -6.57 1.30
N GLY A 244 -4.30 -7.15 0.86
CA GLY A 244 -5.63 -6.83 1.36
C GLY A 244 -5.76 -7.08 2.86
N MET A 245 -5.25 -8.21 3.35
CA MET A 245 -5.24 -8.48 4.79
C MET A 245 -4.37 -7.49 5.58
N GLY A 246 -3.23 -7.08 5.03
CA GLY A 246 -2.38 -6.04 5.63
C GLY A 246 -3.12 -4.71 5.75
N LEU A 247 -3.66 -4.21 4.64
CA LEU A 247 -4.43 -2.96 4.61
C LEU A 247 -5.71 -3.04 5.46
N GLY A 248 -6.45 -4.14 5.39
CA GLY A 248 -7.64 -4.37 6.22
C GLY A 248 -7.31 -4.35 7.72
N GLY A 249 -6.15 -4.89 8.11
CA GLY A 249 -5.62 -4.81 9.46
C GLY A 249 -5.34 -3.37 9.90
N CYS A 250 -4.73 -2.56 9.04
CA CYS A 250 -4.53 -1.13 9.29
C CYS A 250 -5.87 -0.38 9.41
N ILE A 251 -6.83 -0.61 8.50
CA ILE A 251 -8.17 0.00 8.53
C ILE A 251 -8.93 -0.35 9.82
N LEU A 252 -8.72 -1.55 10.37
CA LEU A 252 -9.34 -1.96 11.61
C LEU A 252 -8.88 -1.13 12.82
N GLN A 253 -7.66 -0.58 12.75
CA GLN A 253 -7.01 0.20 13.82
C GLN A 253 -7.30 1.71 13.75
N THR A 254 -7.90 2.23 12.67
CA THR A 254 -8.14 3.68 12.46
C THR A 254 -9.45 4.22 13.05
N GLU A 255 -10.28 3.33 13.60
CA GLU A 255 -11.66 3.61 14.06
C GLU A 255 -12.52 4.34 13.01
N TYR A 256 -12.28 4.07 11.72
CA TYR A 256 -13.10 4.65 10.65
C TYR A 256 -14.57 4.20 10.71
N GLY A 257 -15.46 5.14 10.39
CA GLY A 257 -16.88 4.83 10.17
C GLY A 257 -17.07 3.96 8.93
N SER A 258 -18.16 3.19 8.89
CA SER A 258 -18.42 2.19 7.85
C SER A 258 -18.36 2.73 6.42
N LYS A 259 -18.74 4.00 6.20
CA LYS A 259 -18.67 4.66 4.89
C LYS A 259 -17.22 4.76 4.37
N ILE A 260 -16.27 5.16 5.22
CA ILE A 260 -14.86 5.30 4.82
C ILE A 260 -14.27 3.91 4.56
N LYS A 261 -14.56 2.94 5.45
CA LYS A 261 -14.12 1.55 5.26
C LYS A 261 -14.61 0.97 3.94
N ALA A 262 -15.89 1.18 3.61
CA ALA A 262 -16.48 0.71 2.35
C ALA A 262 -15.82 1.35 1.12
N VAL A 263 -15.51 2.66 1.18
CA VAL A 263 -14.79 3.35 0.10
C VAL A 263 -13.38 2.78 -0.08
N MET A 264 -12.65 2.55 1.00
CA MET A 264 -11.29 1.99 0.90
C MET A 264 -11.31 0.55 0.36
N VAL A 265 -12.25 -0.27 0.83
CA VAL A 265 -12.47 -1.63 0.32
C VAL A 265 -12.78 -1.64 -1.18
N PHE A 266 -13.63 -0.71 -1.61
CA PHE A 266 -14.00 -0.56 -3.02
C PHE A 266 -12.79 -0.21 -3.88
N PHE A 267 -12.00 0.80 -3.52
CA PHE A 267 -10.83 1.19 -4.30
C PHE A 267 -9.79 0.07 -4.33
N PHE A 268 -9.40 -0.47 -3.18
CA PHE A 268 -8.45 -1.59 -3.11
C PHE A 268 -8.83 -2.76 -4.02
N SER A 269 -10.13 -3.14 -4.05
CA SER A 269 -10.56 -4.33 -4.77
C SER A 269 -10.82 -4.10 -6.26
N THR A 270 -11.13 -2.87 -6.66
CA THR A 270 -11.51 -2.56 -8.05
C THR A 270 -10.38 -1.98 -8.88
N THR A 271 -9.32 -1.45 -8.26
CA THR A 271 -8.23 -0.80 -8.99
C THR A 271 -7.50 -1.74 -9.95
N THR A 272 -7.10 -2.95 -9.53
CA THR A 272 -6.41 -3.90 -10.43
C THR A 272 -7.34 -4.40 -11.56
N PRO A 273 -8.58 -4.86 -11.27
CA PRO A 273 -9.54 -5.20 -12.32
C PRO A 273 -9.81 -4.05 -13.31
N PHE A 274 -9.90 -2.81 -12.81
CA PHE A 274 -10.04 -1.63 -13.64
C PHE A 274 -8.80 -1.40 -14.52
N GLY A 275 -7.60 -1.55 -13.98
CA GLY A 275 -6.35 -1.51 -14.76
C GLY A 275 -6.34 -2.54 -15.89
N ILE A 276 -6.75 -3.78 -15.61
CA ILE A 276 -6.85 -4.84 -16.65
C ILE A 276 -7.86 -4.47 -17.72
N ALA A 277 -9.04 -3.99 -17.34
CA ALA A 277 -10.05 -3.55 -18.29
C ALA A 277 -9.55 -2.37 -19.15
N LEU A 278 -8.86 -1.42 -18.54
CA LEU A 278 -8.23 -0.30 -19.24
C LEU A 278 -7.14 -0.78 -20.21
N GLY A 279 -6.30 -1.73 -19.80
CA GLY A 279 -5.28 -2.33 -20.65
C GLY A 279 -5.87 -3.08 -21.85
N ILE A 280 -6.99 -3.79 -21.66
CA ILE A 280 -7.74 -4.40 -22.76
C ILE A 280 -8.21 -3.32 -23.74
N ALA A 281 -8.84 -2.26 -23.21
CA ALA A 281 -9.40 -1.17 -24.03
C ALA A 281 -8.32 -0.43 -24.83
N LEU A 282 -7.14 -0.22 -24.24
CA LEU A 282 -6.03 0.49 -24.85
C LEU A 282 -5.09 -0.42 -25.65
N SER A 283 -5.26 -1.74 -25.65
CA SER A 283 -4.35 -2.69 -26.31
C SER A 283 -4.15 -2.49 -27.81
N ASN A 284 -5.03 -1.74 -28.48
CA ASN A 284 -4.88 -1.40 -29.91
C ASN A 284 -3.97 -0.17 -30.16
N VAL A 285 -3.76 0.68 -29.17
CA VAL A 285 -2.99 1.93 -29.25
C VAL A 285 -1.75 1.91 -28.36
N TYR A 286 -1.83 1.18 -27.25
CA TYR A 286 -0.73 0.97 -26.31
C TYR A 286 0.04 -0.30 -26.69
N SER A 287 1.36 -0.17 -26.87
CA SER A 287 2.28 -1.30 -26.96
C SER A 287 3.16 -1.34 -25.70
N ASP A 288 3.08 -2.46 -24.99
CA ASP A 288 3.88 -2.83 -23.83
C ASP A 288 5.40 -2.89 -24.12
N HIS A 289 5.78 -2.95 -25.39
CA HIS A 289 7.19 -2.95 -25.84
C HIS A 289 7.68 -1.62 -26.40
N SER A 290 6.89 -0.55 -26.34
CA SER A 290 7.34 0.77 -26.78
C SER A 290 8.36 1.36 -25.78
N PRO A 291 9.38 2.11 -26.24
CA PRO A 291 10.36 2.73 -25.34
C PRO A 291 9.72 3.58 -24.24
N THR A 292 8.69 4.36 -24.56
CA THR A 292 7.97 5.19 -23.58
C THR A 292 7.23 4.34 -22.55
N ALA A 293 6.54 3.28 -22.99
CA ALA A 293 5.84 2.38 -22.07
C ALA A 293 6.83 1.74 -21.09
N LEU A 294 7.95 1.20 -21.60
CA LEU A 294 9.01 0.59 -20.79
C LEU A 294 9.59 1.57 -19.77
N ILE A 295 9.85 2.82 -20.17
CA ILE A 295 10.36 3.86 -19.26
C ILE A 295 9.33 4.16 -18.17
N VAL A 296 8.07 4.43 -18.54
CA VAL A 296 7.04 4.86 -17.58
C VAL A 296 6.69 3.73 -16.62
N VAL A 297 6.40 2.53 -17.13
CA VAL A 297 6.09 1.35 -16.32
C VAL A 297 7.28 1.01 -15.42
N GLY A 298 8.49 0.96 -15.98
CA GLY A 298 9.69 0.65 -15.21
C GLY A 298 9.98 1.64 -14.08
N LEU A 299 9.75 2.94 -14.28
CA LEU A 299 9.90 3.96 -13.22
C LEU A 299 8.79 3.86 -12.17
N LEU A 300 7.55 3.60 -12.58
CA LEU A 300 6.42 3.45 -11.65
C LEU A 300 6.55 2.18 -10.81
N ASP A 301 7.00 1.08 -11.39
CA ASP A 301 7.28 -0.17 -10.65
C ASP A 301 8.46 0.00 -9.70
N ALA A 302 9.53 0.70 -10.11
CA ALA A 302 10.61 1.05 -9.19
C ALA A 302 10.09 1.86 -7.99
N ALA A 303 9.28 2.88 -8.24
CA ALA A 303 8.70 3.70 -7.19
C ALA A 303 7.78 2.89 -6.27
N SER A 304 6.95 2.00 -6.84
CA SER A 304 6.07 1.12 -6.09
C SER A 304 6.85 0.13 -5.22
N ALA A 305 7.88 -0.53 -5.77
CA ALA A 305 8.75 -1.45 -5.02
C ALA A 305 9.38 -0.76 -3.81
N GLY A 306 9.87 0.48 -3.99
CA GLY A 306 10.40 1.29 -2.89
C GLY A 306 9.38 1.57 -1.78
N LEU A 307 8.15 1.90 -2.16
CA LEU A 307 7.05 2.19 -1.24
C LEU A 307 6.59 0.93 -0.49
N LEU A 308 6.44 -0.21 -1.20
CA LEU A 308 6.12 -1.50 -0.60
C LEU A 308 7.19 -1.96 0.39
N ASN A 309 8.47 -1.77 0.06
CA ASN A 309 9.58 -2.12 0.93
C ASN A 309 9.59 -1.29 2.22
N TYR A 310 9.41 0.03 2.10
CA TYR A 310 9.30 0.91 3.27
C TYR A 310 8.10 0.51 4.14
N MET A 311 6.94 0.32 3.53
CA MET A 311 5.71 -0.01 4.24
C MET A 311 5.80 -1.38 4.93
N ALA A 312 6.35 -2.40 4.27
CA ALA A 312 6.51 -3.71 4.89
C ALA A 312 7.51 -3.69 6.05
N LEU A 313 8.68 -3.05 5.90
CA LEU A 313 9.72 -3.02 6.93
C LEU A 313 9.37 -2.09 8.09
N VAL A 314 8.91 -0.87 7.80
CA VAL A 314 8.72 0.19 8.78
C VAL A 314 7.29 0.19 9.33
N ASP A 315 6.29 0.29 8.46
CA ASP A 315 4.90 0.49 8.88
C ASP A 315 4.22 -0.78 9.41
N LEU A 316 4.68 -1.95 8.97
CA LEU A 316 4.13 -3.23 9.40
C LEU A 316 5.07 -3.97 10.36
N LEU A 317 6.23 -4.42 9.88
CA LEU A 317 7.13 -5.28 10.67
C LEU A 317 7.71 -4.54 11.87
N ALA A 318 8.32 -3.37 11.69
CA ALA A 318 8.89 -2.63 12.81
C ALA A 318 7.79 -2.19 13.79
N ALA A 319 6.66 -1.69 13.29
CA ALA A 319 5.53 -1.28 14.13
C ALA A 319 4.97 -2.43 15.00
N ASP A 320 4.82 -3.63 14.43
CA ASP A 320 4.26 -4.79 15.16
C ASP A 320 5.28 -5.44 16.10
N PHE A 321 6.53 -5.64 15.63
CA PHE A 321 7.57 -6.31 16.43
C PHE A 321 8.12 -5.43 17.55
N MET A 322 8.12 -4.10 17.39
CA MET A 322 8.45 -3.18 18.49
C MET A 322 7.24 -2.87 19.38
N GLY A 323 6.08 -3.44 19.08
CA GLY A 323 4.87 -3.31 19.88
C GLY A 323 4.92 -4.10 21.19
N ARG A 324 4.26 -3.57 22.24
CA ARG A 324 4.21 -4.16 23.59
C ARG A 324 3.80 -5.64 23.61
N LYS A 325 2.90 -6.06 22.71
CA LYS A 325 2.37 -7.42 22.69
C LYS A 325 3.41 -8.47 22.31
N LEU A 326 4.22 -8.22 21.27
CA LEU A 326 5.30 -9.14 20.88
C LEU A 326 6.48 -9.05 21.85
N GLN A 327 6.85 -7.84 22.26
CA GLN A 327 7.96 -7.63 23.20
C GLN A 327 7.71 -8.28 24.57
N ALA A 328 6.45 -8.41 24.99
CA ALA A 328 6.10 -9.09 26.24
C ALA A 328 6.03 -10.63 26.14
N ASN A 329 6.03 -11.21 24.92
CA ASN A 329 5.83 -12.65 24.73
C ASN A 329 6.78 -13.21 23.65
N VAL A 330 7.94 -13.70 24.10
CA VAL A 330 8.99 -14.25 23.23
C VAL A 330 8.48 -15.42 22.38
N LYS A 331 7.62 -16.28 22.92
CA LYS A 331 7.06 -17.41 22.16
C LYS A 331 6.22 -16.92 20.98
N LEU A 332 5.35 -15.94 21.20
CA LEU A 332 4.57 -15.32 20.14
C LEU A 332 5.48 -14.62 19.11
N GLN A 333 6.49 -13.89 19.59
CA GLN A 333 7.46 -13.22 18.73
C GLN A 333 8.21 -14.20 17.82
N THR A 334 8.65 -15.35 18.33
CA THR A 334 9.30 -16.40 17.52
C THR A 334 8.36 -16.96 16.46
N TRP A 335 7.11 -17.27 16.81
CA TRP A 335 6.12 -17.74 15.83
C TRP A 335 5.82 -16.69 14.76
N SER A 336 5.76 -15.41 15.15
CA SER A 336 5.61 -14.30 14.19
C SER A 336 6.81 -14.21 13.25
N TYR A 337 8.05 -14.35 13.72
CA TYR A 337 9.23 -14.37 12.83
C TYR A 337 9.20 -15.55 11.85
N ILE A 338 8.82 -16.75 12.32
CA ILE A 338 8.64 -17.92 11.44
C ILE A 338 7.59 -17.60 10.38
N ALA A 339 6.46 -16.98 10.76
CA ALA A 339 5.41 -16.59 9.84
C ALA A 339 5.90 -15.56 8.80
N VAL A 340 6.71 -14.56 9.20
CA VAL A 340 7.35 -13.62 8.25
C VAL A 340 8.21 -14.38 7.24
N LEU A 341 9.07 -15.29 7.70
CA LEU A 341 9.94 -16.08 6.82
C LEU A 341 9.14 -16.97 5.86
N LEU A 342 8.05 -17.56 6.32
CA LEU A 342 7.13 -18.33 5.47
C LEU A 342 6.44 -17.45 4.43
N GLY A 343 6.04 -16.23 4.79
CA GLY A 343 5.47 -15.26 3.85
C GLY A 343 6.47 -14.87 2.77
N ILE A 344 7.70 -14.54 3.16
CA ILE A 344 8.80 -14.21 2.25
C ILE A 344 9.09 -15.40 1.32
N GLY A 345 9.26 -16.60 1.88
CA GLY A 345 9.57 -17.80 1.13
C GLY A 345 8.45 -18.21 0.16
N GLY A 346 7.20 -18.11 0.60
CA GLY A 346 6.03 -18.43 -0.23
C GLY A 346 5.92 -17.52 -1.45
N MET A 347 6.05 -16.20 -1.26
CA MET A 347 6.00 -15.25 -2.36
C MET A 347 7.22 -15.38 -3.29
N SER A 348 8.41 -15.60 -2.73
CA SER A 348 9.63 -15.83 -3.53
C SER A 348 9.54 -17.09 -4.39
N LEU A 349 8.92 -18.17 -3.88
CA LEU A 349 8.72 -19.40 -4.64
C LEU A 349 7.79 -19.18 -5.84
N MET A 350 6.72 -18.39 -5.66
CA MET A 350 5.82 -18.06 -6.76
C MET A 350 6.48 -17.18 -7.82
N ALA A 351 7.37 -16.27 -7.42
CA ALA A 351 8.14 -15.43 -8.35
C ALA A 351 9.03 -16.23 -9.31
N LYS A 352 9.36 -17.49 -9.00
CA LYS A 352 10.07 -18.38 -9.94
C LYS A 352 9.23 -18.72 -11.18
N TRP A 353 7.91 -18.73 -11.02
CA TRP A 353 6.99 -19.17 -12.04
C TRP A 353 6.25 -18.03 -12.72
N ALA A 354 6.10 -16.88 -12.04
CA ALA A 354 5.49 -15.65 -12.57
C ALA A 354 6.35 -15.03 -13.68
#